data_AF-A0A7I7L927-F1
#
_entry.id   AF-A0A7I7L927-F1
#
_cell.length_a   1.000
_cell.length_b   1.000
_cell.length_c   1.000
_cell.angle_alpha   90.00
_cell.angle_beta   90.00
_cell.angle_gamma   90.00
#
_symmetry.space_group_name_H-M   'P 1'
#
loop_
_entity.id
_entity.type
_entity.pdbx_description
1 polymer ?
#
loop_
_entity_poly.entity_id
_entity_poly.type
_entity_poly.pdbx_seq_one_letter_code
_entity_poly.pdbx_strand_id
1 'polypeptide(L)'
;MGVAGVGLGQLLLALDTTLVSLVEAPRGLDLPVASAALVDSDDVRLGLAAAAGSADIFFLLGVTDHEALRWIDGQAGTPVAIFVKQPSDAVVAKAVRSGAAVVAVEPQARWERLYRLVNHVLEHHGDRTTDDSGTDLFGLAQSLADRIHGMVSIEDAQSHVLAYSASSDEADELRRLSILGRAGPPEHLKWIGQWGIFDALRSGSEVVRVAERPELGLRPRLAIGIHQPPVAARRPPVFAGSIWVQQGSQPLAEDAEEVLRGAAVLGARIMTRLASRPSTHARRVQQLLGLGRVCLM
;
A
#
# COMPACT_ATOMS: atom_id res chain seq x y z
N MET A 1 -25.43 -12.26 -4.33
CA MET A 1 -24.40 -12.69 -3.36
C MET A 1 -23.34 -11.60 -3.34
N GLY A 2 -23.34 -10.75 -2.31
CA GLY A 2 -22.45 -9.59 -2.25
C GLY A 2 -20.99 -10.04 -2.22
N VAL A 3 -20.17 -9.47 -3.09
CA VAL A 3 -18.72 -9.67 -3.05
C VAL A 3 -18.23 -9.11 -1.71
N ALA A 4 -17.51 -9.92 -0.93
CA ALA A 4 -16.89 -9.46 0.30
C ALA A 4 -15.85 -8.39 -0.04
N GLY A 5 -16.14 -7.12 0.28
CA GLY A 5 -15.24 -5.98 0.11
C GLY A 5 -14.66 -5.52 1.45
N VAL A 6 -13.57 -4.76 1.39
CA VAL A 6 -13.03 -4.04 2.56
C VAL A 6 -13.88 -2.80 2.82
N GLY A 7 -14.16 -2.46 4.09
CA GLY A 7 -14.85 -1.18 4.37
C GLY A 7 -13.99 0.01 3.94
N LEU A 8 -14.61 1.06 3.39
CA LEU A 8 -13.89 2.28 2.99
C LEU A 8 -13.02 2.84 4.14
N GLY A 9 -13.53 2.86 5.37
CA GLY A 9 -12.77 3.31 6.54
C GLY A 9 -11.53 2.46 6.80
N GLN A 10 -11.62 1.13 6.65
CA GLN A 10 -10.48 0.23 6.80
C GLN A 10 -9.43 0.45 5.70
N LEU A 11 -9.88 0.70 4.46
CA LEU A 11 -8.99 1.06 3.36
C LEU A 11 -8.25 2.37 3.64
N LEU A 12 -8.96 3.40 4.11
CA LEU A 12 -8.34 4.70 4.43
C LEU A 12 -7.38 4.61 5.61
N LEU A 13 -7.70 3.80 6.62
CA LEU A 13 -6.78 3.54 7.74
C LEU A 13 -5.50 2.85 7.28
N ALA A 14 -5.58 1.89 6.35
CA ALA A 14 -4.39 1.25 5.80
C ALA A 14 -3.52 2.20 4.96
N LEU A 15 -4.15 3.15 4.26
CA LEU A 15 -3.42 4.18 3.50
C LEU A 15 -2.88 5.31 4.39
N ASP A 16 -3.50 5.55 5.55
CA ASP A 16 -3.08 6.58 6.51
C ASP A 16 -3.02 8.02 5.91
N THR A 17 -2.94 9.00 6.81
CA THR A 17 -2.82 10.43 6.50
C THR A 17 -1.58 10.78 5.67
N THR A 18 -0.55 9.92 5.68
CA THR A 18 0.65 10.10 4.84
C THR A 18 0.31 10.10 3.34
N LEU A 19 -0.67 9.31 2.89
CA LEU A 19 -1.05 9.22 1.47
C LEU A 19 -2.36 9.94 1.16
N VAL A 20 -3.33 9.85 2.06
CA VAL A 20 -4.70 10.29 1.78
C VAL A 20 -5.35 10.91 3.00
N SER A 21 -6.26 11.85 2.77
CA SER A 21 -7.13 12.41 3.80
C SER A 21 -8.57 12.35 3.33
N LEU A 22 -9.47 11.97 4.24
CA LEU A 22 -10.90 12.04 3.96
C LEU A 22 -11.33 13.50 3.98
N VAL A 23 -12.00 13.94 2.90
CA VAL A 23 -12.62 15.27 2.83
C VAL A 23 -14.07 15.19 3.32
N GLU A 24 -14.86 14.27 2.75
CA GLU A 24 -16.27 14.10 3.09
C GLU A 24 -16.74 12.68 2.73
N ALA A 25 -17.68 12.11 3.50
CA ALA A 25 -18.23 10.78 3.28
C ALA A 25 -19.75 10.76 3.53
N PRO A 26 -20.58 11.21 2.57
CA PRO A 26 -22.02 11.41 2.77
C PRO A 26 -22.79 10.12 3.09
N ARG A 27 -22.22 8.95 2.75
CA ARG A 27 -22.80 7.62 3.00
C ARG A 27 -22.06 6.84 4.09
N GLY A 28 -21.21 7.50 4.87
CA GLY A 28 -20.39 6.87 5.91
C GLY A 28 -19.18 6.10 5.35
N LEU A 29 -18.48 5.39 6.23
CA LEU A 29 -17.21 4.71 5.95
C LEU A 29 -17.33 3.17 5.87
N ASP A 30 -18.53 2.64 6.09
CA ASP A 30 -18.77 1.19 6.15
C ASP A 30 -19.11 0.57 4.79
N LEU A 31 -19.16 1.38 3.72
CA LEU A 31 -19.44 0.90 2.37
C LEU A 31 -18.33 -0.06 1.91
N PRO A 32 -18.67 -1.25 1.38
CA PRO A 32 -17.69 -2.21 0.92
C PRO A 32 -17.04 -1.75 -0.39
N VAL A 33 -15.73 -1.89 -0.47
CA VAL A 33 -14.89 -1.65 -1.65
C VAL A 33 -14.27 -2.98 -2.05
N ALA A 34 -14.52 -3.42 -3.28
CA ALA A 34 -13.96 -4.65 -3.85
C ALA A 34 -13.14 -4.38 -5.12
N SER A 35 -13.26 -3.18 -5.70
CA SER A 35 -12.66 -2.84 -6.99
C SER A 35 -12.30 -1.37 -7.07
N ALA A 36 -11.25 -1.09 -7.85
CA ALA A 36 -10.79 0.26 -8.13
C ALA A 36 -10.51 0.44 -9.63
N ALA A 37 -10.73 1.65 -10.14
CA ALA A 37 -10.40 2.04 -11.51
C ALA A 37 -9.60 3.34 -11.55
N LEU A 38 -8.76 3.47 -12.57
CA LEU A 38 -8.06 4.70 -12.90
C LEU A 38 -8.88 5.43 -13.96
N VAL A 39 -8.93 6.76 -13.89
CA VAL A 39 -9.63 7.62 -14.85
C VAL A 39 -8.70 8.75 -15.23
N ASP A 40 -8.34 8.85 -16.51
CA ASP A 40 -7.61 10.01 -17.03
C ASP A 40 -8.49 10.92 -17.91
N SER A 41 -7.89 11.96 -18.49
CA SER A 41 -8.61 12.90 -19.36
C SER A 41 -9.16 12.25 -20.64
N ASP A 42 -8.51 11.20 -21.15
CA ASP A 42 -8.99 10.46 -22.32
C ASP A 42 -10.22 9.62 -21.96
N ASP A 43 -10.23 8.99 -20.79
CA ASP A 43 -11.41 8.28 -20.27
C ASP A 43 -12.62 9.22 -20.12
N VAL A 44 -12.41 10.46 -19.66
CA VAL A 44 -13.46 11.48 -19.56
C VAL A 44 -13.99 11.87 -20.95
N ARG A 45 -13.09 11.98 -21.94
CA ARG A 45 -13.43 12.44 -23.30
C ARG A 45 -14.09 11.35 -24.15
N LEU A 46 -13.59 10.13 -24.07
CA LEU A 46 -13.97 9.00 -24.93
C LEU A 46 -15.01 8.09 -24.26
N GLY A 47 -15.17 8.20 -22.95
CA GLY A 47 -16.04 7.35 -22.16
C GLY A 47 -15.37 6.04 -21.75
N LEU A 48 -15.75 5.52 -20.58
CA LEU A 48 -15.28 4.26 -20.06
C LEU A 48 -16.13 3.09 -20.58
N ALA A 49 -15.50 1.96 -20.83
CA ALA A 49 -16.23 0.71 -21.02
C ALA A 49 -17.08 0.38 -19.78
N ALA A 50 -18.26 -0.22 -19.98
CA ALA A 50 -19.21 -0.48 -18.89
C ALA A 50 -18.61 -1.27 -17.70
N ALA A 51 -17.66 -2.18 -17.97
CA ALA A 51 -16.97 -2.95 -16.93
C ALA A 51 -15.96 -2.13 -16.11
N ALA A 52 -15.40 -1.05 -16.66
CA ALA A 52 -14.52 -0.13 -15.94
C ALA A 52 -15.32 0.95 -15.19
N GLY A 53 -16.47 1.36 -15.75
CA GLY A 53 -17.40 2.31 -15.13
C GLY A 53 -18.20 1.75 -13.93
N SER A 54 -18.05 0.47 -13.60
CA SER A 54 -18.73 -0.18 -12.47
C SER A 54 -17.82 -0.46 -11.27
N ALA A 55 -16.61 0.12 -11.23
CA ALA A 55 -15.72 0.01 -10.07
C ALA A 55 -16.32 0.71 -8.83
N ASP A 56 -15.91 0.28 -7.64
CA ASP A 56 -16.39 0.87 -6.38
C ASP A 56 -15.72 2.21 -6.10
N ILE A 57 -14.41 2.31 -6.34
CA ILE A 57 -13.64 3.55 -6.18
C ILE A 57 -12.91 3.94 -7.47
N PHE A 58 -12.68 5.24 -7.64
CA PHE A 58 -12.02 5.78 -8.82
C PHE A 58 -10.88 6.73 -8.45
N PHE A 59 -9.73 6.59 -9.12
CA PHE A 59 -8.61 7.52 -9.02
C PHE A 59 -8.63 8.45 -10.23
N LEU A 60 -8.79 9.75 -9.97
CA LEU A 60 -8.85 10.76 -11.02
C LEU A 60 -7.42 11.27 -11.33
N LEU A 61 -6.84 10.75 -12.40
CA LEU A 61 -5.44 10.90 -12.79
C LEU A 61 -5.22 12.10 -13.70
N GLY A 62 -4.68 13.19 -13.13
CA GLY A 62 -4.29 14.36 -13.93
C GLY A 62 -5.46 15.05 -14.63
N VAL A 63 -6.70 14.74 -14.22
CA VAL A 63 -7.90 15.39 -14.72
C VAL A 63 -8.02 16.77 -14.11
N THR A 64 -8.49 17.71 -14.91
CA THR A 64 -8.86 19.05 -14.46
C THR A 64 -10.18 19.01 -13.68
N ASP A 65 -10.47 20.06 -12.89
CA ASP A 65 -11.76 20.20 -12.22
C ASP A 65 -12.95 20.10 -13.18
N HIS A 66 -12.83 20.70 -14.36
CA HIS A 66 -13.88 20.64 -15.38
C HIS A 66 -14.09 19.21 -15.90
N GLU A 67 -13.03 18.44 -16.07
CA GLU A 67 -13.11 17.02 -16.44
C GLU A 67 -13.67 16.17 -15.31
N ALA A 68 -13.26 16.40 -14.06
CA ALA A 68 -13.80 15.72 -12.89
C ALA A 68 -15.31 15.95 -12.75
N LEU A 69 -15.77 17.20 -12.88
CA LEU A 69 -17.20 17.53 -12.85
C LEU A 69 -17.98 16.83 -13.96
N ARG A 70 -17.48 16.88 -15.20
CA ARG A 70 -18.10 16.17 -16.34
C ARG A 70 -18.14 14.66 -16.13
N TRP A 71 -17.07 14.08 -15.60
CA TRP A 71 -16.99 12.65 -15.33
C TRP A 71 -17.99 12.23 -14.25
N ILE A 72 -18.14 13.00 -13.16
CA ILE A 72 -19.14 12.75 -12.10
C ILE A 72 -20.56 12.80 -12.69
N ASP A 73 -20.84 13.77 -13.58
CA ASP A 73 -22.14 13.89 -14.25
C ASP A 73 -22.46 12.71 -15.19
N GLY A 74 -21.43 12.15 -15.82
CA GLY A 74 -21.56 11.03 -16.73
C GLY A 74 -21.66 9.65 -16.06
N GLN A 75 -21.56 9.55 -14.73
CA GLN A 75 -21.58 8.26 -14.05
C GLN A 75 -22.99 7.65 -14.01
N ALA A 76 -23.10 6.40 -14.46
CA ALA A 76 -24.35 5.64 -14.42
C ALA A 76 -24.75 5.20 -13.00
N GLY A 77 -23.78 5.10 -12.08
CA GLY A 77 -23.99 4.75 -10.67
C GLY A 77 -23.19 5.64 -9.74
N THR A 78 -23.47 5.58 -8.44
CA THR A 78 -22.75 6.36 -7.43
C THR A 78 -21.49 5.62 -6.96
N PRO A 79 -20.28 6.11 -7.23
CA PRO A 79 -19.06 5.54 -6.66
C PRO A 79 -19.09 5.54 -5.13
N VAL A 80 -18.44 4.55 -4.51
CA VAL A 80 -18.17 4.56 -3.07
C VAL A 80 -17.30 5.76 -2.71
N ALA A 81 -16.20 5.96 -3.44
CA ALA A 81 -15.31 7.09 -3.26
C ALA A 81 -14.59 7.51 -4.55
N ILE A 82 -14.21 8.78 -4.62
CA ILE A 82 -13.27 9.31 -5.60
C ILE A 82 -11.99 9.78 -4.91
N PHE A 83 -10.85 9.46 -5.51
CA PHE A 83 -9.52 9.84 -5.06
C PHE A 83 -8.97 10.89 -6.00
N VAL A 84 -8.71 12.09 -5.47
CA VAL A 84 -8.35 13.27 -6.25
C VAL A 84 -7.21 14.00 -5.56
N LYS A 85 -6.22 14.48 -6.32
CA LYS A 85 -5.20 15.37 -5.77
C LYS A 85 -5.74 16.79 -5.72
N GLN A 86 -5.67 17.42 -4.55
CA GLN A 86 -6.09 18.81 -4.34
C GLN A 86 -7.49 19.11 -4.91
N PRO A 87 -8.54 18.38 -4.49
CA PRO A 87 -9.88 18.60 -5.02
C PRO A 87 -10.37 20.02 -4.69
N SER A 88 -10.93 20.74 -5.66
CA SER A 88 -11.57 22.02 -5.41
C SER A 88 -12.94 21.86 -4.75
N ASP A 89 -13.42 22.90 -4.08
CA ASP A 89 -14.74 22.93 -3.45
C ASP A 89 -15.87 22.56 -4.41
N ALA A 90 -15.74 22.94 -5.70
CA ALA A 90 -16.72 22.60 -6.73
C ALA A 90 -16.79 21.09 -6.97
N VAL A 91 -15.63 20.42 -7.08
CA VAL A 91 -15.53 18.96 -7.24
C VAL A 91 -16.05 18.26 -5.99
N VAL A 92 -15.64 18.72 -4.80
CA VAL A 92 -16.11 18.17 -3.51
C VAL A 92 -17.64 18.24 -3.43
N ALA A 93 -18.21 19.44 -3.59
CA ALA A 93 -19.64 19.65 -3.47
C ALA A 93 -20.43 18.83 -4.52
N LYS A 94 -19.88 18.64 -5.73
CA LYS A 94 -20.52 17.84 -6.77
C LYS A 94 -20.51 16.35 -6.43
N ALA A 95 -19.38 15.80 -6.01
CA ALA A 95 -19.24 14.39 -5.62
C ALA A 95 -20.10 14.05 -4.40
N VAL A 96 -20.13 14.94 -3.41
CA VAL A 96 -20.95 14.75 -2.20
C VAL A 96 -22.44 14.74 -2.56
N ARG A 97 -22.89 15.65 -3.44
CA ARG A 97 -24.28 15.64 -3.94
C ARG A 97 -24.63 14.39 -4.72
N SER A 98 -23.69 13.78 -5.43
CA SER A 98 -23.91 12.50 -6.11
C SER A 98 -23.81 11.29 -5.18
N GLY A 99 -23.39 11.50 -3.92
CA GLY A 99 -23.29 10.48 -2.87
C GLY A 99 -21.93 9.78 -2.80
N ALA A 100 -20.91 10.24 -3.54
CA ALA A 100 -19.56 9.70 -3.46
C ALA A 100 -18.77 10.33 -2.32
N ALA A 101 -18.01 9.52 -1.58
CA ALA A 101 -17.00 10.05 -0.66
C ALA A 101 -15.86 10.69 -1.46
N VAL A 102 -15.26 11.73 -0.90
CA VAL A 102 -14.13 12.43 -1.52
C VAL A 102 -12.90 12.24 -0.65
N VAL A 103 -11.85 11.69 -1.27
CA VAL A 103 -10.58 11.40 -0.63
C VAL A 103 -9.51 12.23 -1.33
N ALA A 104 -8.91 13.16 -0.59
CA ALA A 104 -7.81 13.96 -1.08
C ALA A 104 -6.52 13.15 -1.01
N VAL A 105 -5.83 13.02 -2.13
CA VAL A 105 -4.55 12.33 -2.25
C VAL A 105 -3.41 13.33 -2.08
N GLU A 106 -2.36 12.94 -1.37
CA GLU A 106 -1.16 13.77 -1.19
C GLU A 106 -0.58 14.15 -2.58
N PRO A 107 -0.31 15.43 -2.86
CA PRO A 107 0.08 15.90 -4.20
C PRO A 107 1.34 15.25 -4.77
N GLN A 108 2.34 15.00 -3.94
CA GLN A 108 3.58 14.31 -4.27
C GLN A 108 3.40 12.79 -4.38
N ALA A 109 2.36 12.16 -3.82
CA ALA A 109 2.13 10.72 -3.96
C ALA A 109 2.16 10.25 -5.42
N ARG A 110 2.85 9.15 -5.72
CA ARG A 110 2.73 8.53 -7.06
C ARG A 110 1.41 7.77 -7.17
N TRP A 111 0.66 7.97 -8.24
CA TRP A 111 -0.60 7.24 -8.46
C TRP A 111 -0.42 5.73 -8.51
N GLU A 112 0.64 5.30 -9.19
CA GLU A 112 1.06 3.91 -9.30
C GLU A 112 1.33 3.25 -7.93
N ARG A 113 1.89 4.04 -6.99
CA ARG A 113 2.11 3.64 -5.60
C ARG A 113 0.79 3.42 -4.86
N LEU A 114 -0.09 4.40 -4.92
CA LEU A 114 -1.40 4.35 -4.28
C LEU A 114 -2.24 3.19 -4.82
N TYR A 115 -2.26 3.01 -6.14
CA TYR A 115 -2.98 1.93 -6.80
C TYR A 115 -2.47 0.55 -6.39
N ARG A 116 -1.14 0.36 -6.27
CA ARG A 116 -0.56 -0.88 -5.75
C ARG A 116 -1.00 -1.16 -4.31
N LEU A 117 -0.95 -0.17 -3.43
CA LEU A 117 -1.33 -0.33 -2.01
C LEU A 117 -2.82 -0.66 -1.85
N VAL A 118 -3.69 0.03 -2.59
CA VAL A 118 -5.12 -0.27 -2.55
C VAL A 118 -5.40 -1.69 -3.02
N ASN A 119 -4.83 -2.11 -4.17
CA ASN A 119 -5.03 -3.48 -4.64
C ASN A 119 -4.49 -4.51 -3.63
N HIS A 120 -3.38 -4.21 -2.97
CA HIS A 120 -2.86 -5.06 -1.90
C HIS A 120 -3.91 -5.22 -0.78
N VAL A 121 -4.50 -4.13 -0.27
CA VAL A 121 -5.54 -4.21 0.78
C VAL A 121 -6.76 -5.01 0.31
N LEU A 122 -7.21 -4.80 -0.92
CA LEU A 122 -8.37 -5.49 -1.50
C LEU A 122 -8.14 -7.00 -1.65
N GLU A 123 -6.95 -7.42 -2.11
CA GLU A 123 -6.59 -8.82 -2.29
C GLU A 123 -6.54 -9.61 -0.97
N HIS A 124 -6.28 -8.95 0.16
CA HIS A 124 -6.27 -9.59 1.48
C HIS A 124 -7.66 -9.75 2.11
N HIS A 125 -8.58 -8.82 1.83
CA HIS A 125 -9.92 -8.84 2.43
C HIS A 125 -10.92 -9.74 1.67
N GLY A 126 -10.66 -10.05 0.39
CA GLY A 126 -11.54 -10.88 -0.43
C GLY A 126 -11.55 -12.39 -0.11
N ASP A 127 -10.61 -12.90 0.72
CA ASP A 127 -10.37 -14.34 0.92
C ASP A 127 -10.82 -14.88 2.30
N ARG A 128 -11.63 -14.11 3.05
CA ARG A 128 -12.09 -14.47 4.43
C ARG A 128 -13.03 -15.70 4.51
N THR A 129 -13.25 -16.44 3.42
CA THR A 129 -14.10 -17.64 3.39
C THR A 129 -13.39 -18.94 3.78
N THR A 130 -12.08 -18.90 4.03
CA THR A 130 -11.31 -20.02 4.57
C THR A 130 -10.51 -19.57 5.78
N ASP A 131 -10.37 -20.45 6.77
CA ASP A 131 -9.84 -20.34 8.14
C ASP A 131 -8.38 -19.81 8.30
N ASP A 132 -7.90 -18.94 7.40
CA ASP A 132 -6.61 -18.28 7.46
C ASP A 132 -6.83 -16.80 7.77
N SER A 133 -7.03 -16.49 9.06
CA SER A 133 -6.86 -15.14 9.61
C SER A 133 -5.38 -14.71 9.60
N GLY A 134 -4.66 -15.10 8.56
CA GLY A 134 -3.24 -14.88 8.41
C GLY A 134 -2.96 -13.40 8.18
N THR A 135 -2.24 -12.80 9.13
CA THR A 135 -1.70 -11.45 9.09
C THR A 135 -1.20 -11.09 7.68
N ASP A 136 -1.72 -10.00 7.12
CA ASP A 136 -1.22 -9.38 5.89
C ASP A 136 0.00 -8.48 6.20
N LEU A 137 0.62 -7.88 5.17
CA LEU A 137 1.80 -7.04 5.41
C LEU A 137 1.47 -5.80 6.24
N PHE A 138 0.26 -5.24 6.12
CA PHE A 138 -0.18 -4.09 6.91
C PHE A 138 -0.39 -4.45 8.38
N GLY A 139 -1.08 -5.56 8.66
CA GLY A 139 -1.24 -6.09 10.00
C GLY A 139 0.10 -6.46 10.63
N LEU A 140 1.05 -6.99 9.85
CA LEU A 140 2.42 -7.24 10.33
C LEU A 140 3.12 -5.93 10.67
N ALA A 141 3.08 -4.93 9.79
CA ALA A 141 3.70 -3.64 10.04
C ALA A 141 3.13 -2.95 11.29
N GLN A 142 1.80 -2.99 11.47
CA GLN A 142 1.14 -2.41 12.64
C GLN A 142 1.51 -3.16 13.93
N SER A 143 1.46 -4.50 13.91
CA SER A 143 1.82 -5.32 15.08
C SER A 143 3.27 -5.09 15.51
N LEU A 144 4.19 -4.90 14.54
CA LEU A 144 5.58 -4.57 14.81
C LEU A 144 5.72 -3.16 15.40
N ALA A 145 4.99 -2.19 14.86
CA ALA A 145 5.04 -0.82 15.38
C ALA A 145 4.60 -0.76 16.85
N ASP A 146 3.50 -1.45 17.17
CA ASP A 146 2.97 -1.53 18.53
C ASP A 146 3.94 -2.25 19.48
N ARG A 147 4.58 -3.34 19.00
CA ARG A 147 5.50 -4.16 19.82
C ARG A 147 6.87 -3.51 20.02
N ILE A 148 7.41 -2.87 19.00
CA ILE A 148 8.79 -2.36 18.95
C ILE A 148 8.86 -0.87 19.30
N HIS A 149 7.73 -0.15 19.32
CA HIS A 149 7.65 1.29 19.57
C HIS A 149 8.36 2.13 18.50
N GLY A 150 8.33 1.66 17.24
CA GLY A 150 8.94 2.35 16.10
C GLY A 150 8.06 2.29 14.86
N MET A 151 8.25 3.23 13.95
CA MET A 151 7.47 3.31 12.71
C MET A 151 8.03 2.33 11.68
N VAL A 152 7.18 1.44 11.16
CA VAL A 152 7.60 0.30 10.34
C VAL A 152 7.30 0.53 8.87
N SER A 153 8.26 0.26 7.98
CA SER A 153 7.99 0.04 6.55
C SER A 153 8.50 -1.33 6.14
N ILE A 154 7.71 -2.03 5.33
CA ILE A 154 8.09 -3.29 4.68
C ILE A 154 8.26 -2.97 3.21
N GLU A 155 9.35 -3.38 2.59
CA GLU A 155 9.74 -3.02 1.23
C GLU A 155 10.08 -4.25 0.38
N ASP A 156 9.91 -4.16 -0.94
CA ASP A 156 10.35 -5.17 -1.90
C ASP A 156 11.86 -5.08 -2.20
N ALA A 157 12.37 -6.00 -3.04
CA ALA A 157 13.78 -6.06 -3.41
C ALA A 157 14.30 -4.83 -4.19
N GLN A 158 13.39 -4.02 -4.72
CA GLN A 158 13.63 -2.75 -5.40
C GLN A 158 13.41 -1.53 -4.48
N SER A 159 13.20 -1.77 -3.17
CA SER A 159 12.93 -0.75 -2.15
C SER A 159 11.62 0.01 -2.38
N HIS A 160 10.64 -0.57 -3.07
CA HIS A 160 9.28 -0.06 -3.01
C HIS A 160 8.62 -0.54 -1.73
N VAL A 161 8.01 0.37 -0.98
CA VAL A 161 7.21 0.01 0.20
C VAL A 161 6.11 -1.00 -0.21
N LEU A 162 5.66 -1.89 0.64
CA LEU A 162 4.58 -2.84 0.39
C LEU A 162 3.48 -2.66 1.43
N ALA A 163 3.90 -2.35 2.66
CA ALA A 163 3.06 -1.94 3.76
C ALA A 163 3.86 -1.06 4.73
N TYR A 164 3.16 -0.32 5.56
CA TYR A 164 3.76 0.51 6.60
C TYR A 164 2.77 0.67 7.75
N SER A 165 3.29 0.96 8.94
CA SER A 165 2.48 1.45 10.07
C SER A 165 2.17 2.93 9.88
N ALA A 166 1.06 3.38 10.46
CA ALA A 166 0.69 4.80 10.49
C ALA A 166 1.89 5.68 10.88
N SER A 167 2.04 6.80 10.20
CA SER A 167 3.10 7.76 10.51
C SER A 167 2.66 8.67 11.66
N SER A 168 3.62 9.13 12.45
CA SER A 168 3.43 10.28 13.35
C SER A 168 4.18 11.49 12.80
N ASP A 169 4.01 12.64 13.46
CA ASP A 169 4.80 13.86 13.19
C ASP A 169 6.31 13.66 13.41
N GLU A 170 6.74 12.51 13.93
CA GLU A 170 8.14 12.15 14.14
C GLU A 170 8.76 11.43 12.93
N ALA A 171 7.97 11.08 11.90
CA ALA A 171 8.45 10.44 10.69
C ALA A 171 9.47 11.33 9.97
N ASP A 172 10.62 10.76 9.59
CA ASP A 172 11.60 11.53 8.83
C ASP A 172 11.24 11.61 7.34
N GLU A 173 11.85 12.59 6.67
CA GLU A 173 11.53 12.91 5.28
C GLU A 173 11.85 11.75 4.34
N LEU A 174 12.88 10.94 4.66
CA LEU A 174 13.21 9.75 3.87
C LEU A 174 12.07 8.72 3.94
N ARG A 175 11.55 8.43 5.14
CA ARG A 175 10.38 7.55 5.30
C ARG A 175 9.18 8.10 4.53
N ARG A 176 8.86 9.38 4.69
CA ARG A 176 7.72 10.03 4.04
C ARG A 176 7.81 9.88 2.52
N LEU A 177 8.94 10.24 1.92
CA LEU A 177 9.14 10.14 0.47
C LEU A 177 9.07 8.70 -0.04
N SER A 178 9.64 7.73 0.69
CA SER A 178 9.55 6.31 0.34
C SER A 178 8.11 5.81 0.29
N ILE A 179 7.27 6.17 1.27
CA ILE A 179 5.83 5.83 1.30
C ILE A 179 5.11 6.41 0.08
N LEU A 180 5.41 7.67 -0.27
CA LEU A 180 4.88 8.38 -1.44
C LEU A 180 5.39 7.84 -2.78
N GLY A 181 6.37 6.91 -2.76
CA GLY A 181 7.01 6.36 -3.95
C GLY A 181 7.98 7.33 -4.63
N ARG A 182 8.49 8.32 -3.89
CA ARG A 182 9.47 9.29 -4.36
C ARG A 182 10.87 8.85 -3.97
N ALA A 183 11.83 9.27 -4.79
CA ALA A 183 13.23 9.10 -4.45
C ALA A 183 13.51 9.91 -3.17
N GLY A 184 14.22 9.29 -2.23
CA GLY A 184 14.79 10.03 -1.10
C GLY A 184 15.82 11.05 -1.58
N PRO A 185 16.18 12.03 -0.74
CA PRO A 185 17.20 13.01 -1.08
C PRO A 185 18.53 12.33 -1.47
N PRO A 186 19.21 12.77 -2.53
CA PRO A 186 20.41 12.11 -3.05
C PRO A 186 21.51 11.89 -2.01
N GLU A 187 21.68 12.84 -1.10
CA GLU A 187 22.60 12.79 0.03
C GLU A 187 22.26 11.65 1.02
N HIS A 188 20.98 11.36 1.24
CA HIS A 188 20.54 10.26 2.10
C HIS A 188 20.84 8.92 1.43
N LEU A 189 20.52 8.79 0.14
CA LEU A 189 20.77 7.56 -0.62
C LEU A 189 22.28 7.28 -0.76
N LYS A 190 23.07 8.32 -0.99
CA LYS A 190 24.53 8.22 -1.04
C LYS A 190 25.08 7.77 0.31
N TRP A 191 24.60 8.33 1.42
CA TRP A 191 25.02 7.91 2.75
C TRP A 191 24.65 6.44 3.00
N ILE A 192 23.39 6.03 2.80
CA ILE A 192 22.97 4.63 3.04
C ILE A 192 23.76 3.65 2.15
N GLY A 193 23.99 4.01 0.88
CA GLY A 193 24.76 3.21 -0.06
C GLY A 193 26.25 3.11 0.30
N GLN A 194 26.89 4.21 0.69
CA GLN A 194 28.32 4.24 1.05
C GLN A 194 28.65 3.39 2.28
N TRP A 195 27.69 3.20 3.18
CA TRP A 195 27.86 2.40 4.39
C TRP A 195 27.49 0.93 4.20
N GLY A 196 27.23 0.48 2.96
CA GLY A 196 26.97 -0.92 2.65
C GLY A 196 25.70 -1.49 3.29
N ILE A 197 24.78 -0.63 3.75
CA ILE A 197 23.57 -1.05 4.46
C ILE A 197 22.72 -1.96 3.57
N PHE A 198 22.52 -1.56 2.30
CA PHE A 198 21.77 -2.40 1.35
C PHE A 198 22.47 -3.74 1.06
N ASP A 199 23.80 -3.75 1.01
CA ASP A 199 24.55 -4.99 0.78
C ASP A 199 24.44 -5.93 1.99
N ALA A 200 24.48 -5.37 3.21
CA ALA A 200 24.25 -6.12 4.44
C ALA A 200 22.83 -6.73 4.47
N LEU A 201 21.80 -5.95 4.13
CA LEU A 201 20.42 -6.44 4.06
C LEU A 201 20.22 -7.51 2.97
N ARG A 202 20.89 -7.36 1.82
CA ARG A 202 20.79 -8.34 0.72
C ARG A 202 21.49 -9.66 1.05
N SER A 203 22.63 -9.61 1.73
CA SER A 203 23.49 -10.78 1.96
C SER A 203 23.27 -11.50 3.29
N GLY A 204 22.75 -10.83 4.32
CA GLY A 204 22.67 -11.35 5.68
C GLY A 204 21.26 -11.36 6.27
N SER A 205 21.07 -12.19 7.30
CA SER A 205 19.85 -12.28 8.12
C SER A 205 19.95 -11.50 9.43
N GLU A 206 21.01 -10.73 9.62
CA GLU A 206 21.23 -9.94 10.84
C GLU A 206 20.52 -8.59 10.78
N VAL A 207 20.18 -8.08 11.96
CA VAL A 207 19.62 -6.74 12.10
C VAL A 207 20.74 -5.71 11.94
N VAL A 208 20.53 -4.77 11.04
CA VAL A 208 21.42 -3.65 10.77
C VAL A 208 20.94 -2.45 11.59
N ARG A 209 21.80 -1.97 12.50
CA ARG A 209 21.59 -0.70 13.22
C ARG A 209 22.08 0.46 12.35
N VAL A 210 21.24 1.46 12.18
CA VAL A 210 21.54 2.66 11.41
C VAL A 210 21.42 3.86 12.35
N ALA A 211 22.54 4.54 12.56
CA ALA A 211 22.64 5.65 13.49
C ALA A 211 21.87 6.90 13.00
N GLU A 212 21.50 7.76 13.94
CA GLU A 212 20.96 9.10 13.65
C GLU A 212 21.95 9.92 12.81
N ARG A 213 21.40 10.75 11.92
CA ARG A 213 22.15 11.79 11.18
C ARG A 213 21.35 13.08 11.19
N PRO A 214 21.50 13.93 12.23
CA PRO A 214 20.76 15.18 12.34
C PRO A 214 20.99 16.12 11.15
N GLU A 215 22.19 16.11 10.55
CA GLU A 215 22.53 16.95 9.40
C GLU A 215 21.74 16.58 8.14
N LEU A 216 21.23 15.35 8.10
CA LEU A 216 20.37 14.80 7.04
C LEU A 216 18.92 14.66 7.52
N GLY A 217 18.58 15.12 8.72
CA GLY A 217 17.25 14.92 9.32
C GLY A 217 16.85 13.44 9.47
N LEU A 218 17.80 12.50 9.49
CA LEU A 218 17.52 11.07 9.60
C LEU A 218 17.52 10.62 11.04
N ARG A 219 16.44 9.92 11.44
CA ARG A 219 16.31 9.32 12.77
C ARG A 219 17.05 7.97 12.86
N PRO A 220 17.42 7.52 14.08
CA PRO A 220 17.93 6.16 14.28
C PRO A 220 16.93 5.13 13.74
N ARG A 221 17.44 4.03 13.19
CA ARG A 221 16.58 2.96 12.69
C ARG A 221 17.24 1.58 12.78
N LEU A 222 16.40 0.56 12.87
CA LEU A 222 16.78 -0.83 12.63
C LEU A 222 16.31 -1.26 11.25
N ALA A 223 17.04 -2.17 10.63
CA ALA A 223 16.65 -2.78 9.37
C ALA A 223 17.00 -4.27 9.35
N ILE A 224 16.20 -5.09 8.68
CA ILE A 224 16.49 -6.50 8.45
C ILE A 224 16.07 -6.91 7.04
N GLY A 225 16.88 -7.76 6.41
CA GLY A 225 16.55 -8.37 5.12
C GLY A 225 15.46 -9.44 5.25
N ILE A 226 14.55 -9.48 4.29
CA ILE A 226 13.56 -10.54 4.10
C ILE A 226 14.09 -11.46 3.01
N HIS A 227 14.33 -12.72 3.37
CA HIS A 227 14.83 -13.73 2.44
C HIS A 227 13.83 -14.86 2.27
N GLN A 228 13.53 -15.19 1.02
CA GLN A 228 12.75 -16.37 0.70
C GLN A 228 13.59 -17.63 0.90
N PRO A 229 13.03 -18.68 1.53
CA PRO A 229 13.73 -19.93 1.68
C PRO A 229 14.02 -20.55 0.30
N PRO A 230 15.11 -21.30 0.16
CA PRO A 230 15.45 -21.95 -1.09
C PRO A 230 14.34 -22.91 -1.55
N VAL A 231 13.94 -22.81 -2.82
CA VAL A 231 13.00 -23.77 -3.45
C VAL A 231 13.61 -25.19 -3.55
N ALA A 232 14.94 -25.28 -3.52
CA ALA A 232 15.69 -26.54 -3.48
C ALA A 232 16.89 -26.41 -2.55
N ALA A 233 17.26 -27.49 -1.86
CA ALA A 233 18.31 -27.54 -0.84
C ALA A 233 19.72 -27.05 -1.28
N ARG A 234 19.93 -26.77 -2.58
CA ARG A 234 21.20 -26.32 -3.16
C ARG A 234 21.19 -24.89 -3.71
N ARG A 235 20.10 -24.13 -3.53
CA ARG A 235 20.07 -22.71 -3.93
C ARG A 235 20.25 -21.80 -2.71
N PRO A 236 20.91 -20.65 -2.86
CA PRO A 236 20.94 -19.66 -1.79
C PRO A 236 19.52 -19.08 -1.57
N PRO A 237 19.22 -18.59 -0.36
CA PRO A 237 18.04 -17.77 -0.12
C PRO A 237 17.99 -16.58 -1.08
N VAL A 238 16.80 -16.21 -1.53
CA VAL A 238 16.61 -15.08 -2.44
C VAL A 238 16.16 -13.87 -1.63
N PHE A 239 16.89 -12.75 -1.74
CA PHE A 239 16.46 -11.49 -1.14
C PHE A 239 15.15 -11.04 -1.77
N ALA A 240 14.10 -10.96 -0.95
CA ALA A 240 12.77 -10.58 -1.38
C ALA A 240 12.43 -9.12 -1.03
N GLY A 241 13.09 -8.55 -0.01
CA GLY A 241 12.75 -7.25 0.51
C GLY A 241 13.39 -6.94 1.85
N SER A 242 12.90 -5.92 2.55
CA SER A 242 13.43 -5.51 3.85
C SER A 242 12.34 -4.97 4.76
N ILE A 243 12.57 -5.06 6.08
CA ILE A 243 11.79 -4.36 7.10
C ILE A 243 12.66 -3.25 7.68
N TRP A 244 12.14 -2.03 7.72
CA TRP A 244 12.75 -0.89 8.37
C TRP A 244 11.91 -0.44 9.56
N VAL A 245 12.56 -0.08 10.65
CA VAL A 245 11.93 0.47 11.85
C VAL A 245 12.60 1.77 12.22
N GLN A 246 11.92 2.89 11.97
CA GLN A 246 12.38 4.20 12.39
C GLN A 246 12.02 4.43 13.87
N GLN A 247 13.01 4.79 14.67
CA GLN A 247 12.78 5.20 16.06
C GLN A 247 12.14 6.58 16.11
N GLY A 248 11.10 6.72 16.94
CA GLY A 248 10.51 8.00 17.30
C GLY A 248 11.23 8.66 18.48
N SER A 249 10.48 9.41 19.29
CA SER A 249 10.98 9.96 20.56
C SER A 249 11.18 8.90 21.64
N GLN A 250 10.35 7.85 21.62
CA GLN A 250 10.50 6.71 22.51
C GLN A 250 11.62 5.77 22.02
N PRO A 251 12.46 5.23 22.93
CA PRO A 251 13.40 4.17 22.57
C PRO A 251 12.68 2.95 22.02
N LEU A 252 13.31 2.26 21.06
CA LEU A 252 12.81 0.97 20.62
C LEU A 252 12.84 -0.05 21.77
N ALA A 253 11.93 -1.03 21.71
CA ALA A 253 11.89 -2.12 22.68
C ALA A 253 13.24 -2.86 22.79
N GLU A 254 13.61 -3.33 23.98
CA GLU A 254 14.88 -4.03 24.22
C GLU A 254 15.04 -5.29 23.35
N ASP A 255 13.94 -5.97 23.06
CA ASP A 255 13.88 -7.18 22.23
C ASP A 255 13.61 -6.90 20.73
N ALA A 256 13.68 -5.64 20.30
CA ALA A 256 13.35 -5.25 18.92
C ALA A 256 14.08 -6.07 17.85
N GLU A 257 15.37 -6.38 18.06
CA GLU A 257 16.14 -7.16 17.09
C GLU A 257 15.68 -8.62 17.00
N GLU A 258 15.27 -9.23 18.12
CA GLU A 258 14.72 -10.58 18.14
C GLU A 258 13.36 -10.62 17.44
N VAL A 259 12.49 -9.66 17.75
CA VAL A 259 11.18 -9.51 17.10
C VAL A 259 11.35 -9.33 15.59
N LEU A 260 12.31 -8.51 15.15
CA LEU A 260 12.58 -8.29 13.73
C LEU A 260 13.04 -9.54 12.99
N ARG A 261 13.86 -10.39 13.61
CA ARG A 261 14.25 -11.69 13.01
C ARG A 261 13.03 -12.58 12.77
N GLY A 262 12.12 -12.68 13.74
CA GLY A 262 10.85 -13.40 13.56
C GLY A 262 9.97 -12.77 12.47
N ALA A 263 9.90 -11.44 12.46
CA ALA A 263 9.13 -10.68 11.48
C ALA A 263 9.60 -10.90 10.04
N ALA A 264 10.91 -10.97 9.80
CA ALA A 264 11.46 -11.24 8.48
C ALA A 264 11.01 -12.61 7.93
N VAL A 265 10.93 -13.63 8.79
CA VAL A 265 10.43 -14.96 8.41
C VAL A 265 8.94 -14.92 8.07
N LEU A 266 8.13 -14.21 8.86
CA LEU A 266 6.70 -14.03 8.58
C LEU A 266 6.48 -13.23 7.29
N GLY A 267 7.21 -12.13 7.11
CA GLY A 267 7.21 -11.31 5.90
C GLY A 267 7.50 -12.14 4.65
N ALA A 268 8.53 -12.99 4.69
CA ALA A 268 8.86 -13.87 3.57
C ALA A 268 7.70 -14.82 3.20
N ARG A 269 6.99 -15.37 4.19
CA ARG A 269 5.81 -16.23 3.96
C ARG A 269 4.66 -15.45 3.35
N ILE A 270 4.36 -14.25 3.86
CA ILE A 270 3.29 -13.39 3.35
C ILE A 270 3.59 -12.99 1.90
N MET A 271 4.81 -12.51 1.61
CA MET A 271 5.24 -12.12 0.26
C MET A 271 5.20 -13.29 -0.73
N THR A 272 5.55 -14.50 -0.30
CA THR A 272 5.49 -15.70 -1.14
C THR A 272 4.04 -16.09 -1.48
N ARG A 273 3.11 -15.96 -0.52
CA ARG A 273 1.67 -16.16 -0.78
C ARG A 273 1.15 -15.13 -1.78
N LEU A 274 1.58 -13.88 -1.68
CA LEU A 274 1.18 -12.82 -2.60
C LEU A 274 1.67 -13.05 -4.02
N ALA A 275 2.94 -13.43 -4.19
CA ALA A 275 3.50 -13.72 -5.50
C ALA A 275 2.86 -14.94 -6.19
N SER A 276 2.27 -15.86 -5.43
CA SER A 276 1.63 -17.08 -5.96
C SER A 276 0.12 -16.93 -6.23
N ARG A 277 -0.50 -15.84 -5.80
CA ARG A 277 -1.91 -15.55 -6.11
C ARG A 277 -2.02 -14.90 -7.50
N PRO A 278 -2.84 -15.45 -8.43
CA PRO A 278 -3.15 -14.75 -9.66
C PRO A 278 -3.88 -13.45 -9.32
N SER A 279 -3.45 -12.33 -9.90
CA SER A 279 -4.10 -11.03 -9.72
C SER A 279 -5.59 -11.12 -10.04
N THR A 280 -6.41 -10.24 -9.47
CA THR A 280 -7.87 -10.21 -9.73
C THR A 280 -8.18 -10.11 -11.23
N HIS A 281 -7.33 -9.42 -11.98
CA HIS A 281 -7.36 -9.35 -13.43
C HIS A 281 -7.02 -10.71 -14.08
N ALA A 282 -5.94 -11.38 -13.65
CA ALA A 282 -5.59 -12.71 -14.11
C ALA A 282 -6.68 -13.76 -13.77
N ARG A 283 -7.34 -13.67 -12.60
CA ARG A 283 -8.48 -14.53 -12.26
C ARG A 283 -9.69 -14.27 -13.15
N ARG A 284 -10.01 -13.00 -13.45
CA ARG A 284 -11.08 -12.67 -14.42
C ARG A 284 -10.75 -13.19 -15.81
N VAL A 285 -9.50 -13.04 -16.27
CA VAL A 285 -9.05 -13.61 -17.54
C VAL A 285 -9.13 -15.14 -17.51
N GLN A 286 -8.68 -15.81 -16.44
CA GLN A 286 -8.79 -17.25 -16.30
C GLN A 286 -10.25 -17.74 -16.26
N GLN A 287 -11.16 -16.99 -15.64
CA GLN A 287 -12.59 -17.28 -15.63
C GLN A 287 -13.22 -17.10 -17.01
N LEU A 288 -12.87 -16.01 -17.72
CA LEU A 288 -13.31 -15.76 -19.10
C LEU A 288 -12.77 -16.80 -20.09
N LEU A 289 -11.57 -17.30 -19.85
CA LEU A 289 -10.93 -18.35 -20.66
C LEU A 289 -11.31 -19.78 -20.23
N GLY A 290 -12.17 -19.96 -19.23
CA GLY A 290 -12.60 -21.29 -18.77
C GLY A 290 -11.50 -22.14 -18.09
N LEU A 291 -10.42 -21.50 -17.63
CA LEU A 291 -9.27 -22.15 -16.98
C LEU A 291 -9.42 -22.28 -15.45
N GLY A 292 -10.57 -21.90 -14.89
CA GLY A 292 -10.93 -22.18 -13.51
C GLY A 292 -11.19 -23.68 -13.32
N ARG A 293 -10.44 -24.33 -12.43
CA ARG A 293 -10.49 -25.78 -12.14
C ARG A 293 -11.89 -26.37 -12.32
N VAL A 294 -12.06 -27.15 -13.39
CA VAL A 294 -13.12 -28.16 -13.49
C VAL A 294 -12.76 -29.23 -12.47
N CYS A 295 -13.48 -29.25 -11.34
CA CYS A 295 -13.46 -30.40 -10.46
C CYS A 295 -14.20 -31.52 -11.19
N LEU A 296 -13.46 -32.45 -11.81
CA LEU A 296 -14.04 -33.70 -12.27
C LEU A 296 -14.44 -34.50 -11.02
N MET A 297 -15.70 -34.91 -10.98
CA MET A 297 -16.27 -35.87 -10.02
C MET A 297 -15.70 -37.27 -10.26
#